data_AF-A0A1V5V1P6-F1
#
_entry.id   AF-A0A1V5V1P6-F1
#
_cell.length_a   1.000
_cell.length_b   1.000
_cell.length_c   1.000
_cell.angle_alpha   90.00
_cell.angle_beta   90.00
_cell.angle_gamma   90.00
#
_symmetry.space_group_name_H-M   'P 1'
#
loop_
_entity.id
_entity.type
_entity.pdbx_description
1 polymer ?
#
loop_
_entity_poly.entity_id
_entity_poly.type
_entity_poly.pdbx_seq_one_letter_code
_entity_poly.pdbx_strand_id
1 'polypeptide(L)'
;MKIEAILGLVMAEIDRAEKLHPVWPTDLVKAAAIPAEEAGELLKAANDHGEKRTTYQPVITEAVHTAASAIRFLKNLEEKNNE
;
A
#
# COMPACT_ATOMS: atom_id res chain seq x y z
N MET A 1 -11.73 -1.30 14.03
CA MET A 1 -12.49 -1.94 12.93
C MET A 1 -12.34 -3.44 13.06
N LYS A 2 -13.31 -4.25 12.59
CA LYS A 2 -13.10 -5.70 12.49
C LYS A 2 -12.12 -6.01 11.35
N ILE A 3 -11.46 -7.16 11.39
CA ILE A 3 -10.47 -7.56 10.39
C ILE A 3 -11.10 -7.59 9.00
N GLU A 4 -12.33 -8.07 8.86
CA GLU A 4 -13.05 -8.16 7.59
C GLU A 4 -13.25 -6.78 6.96
N ALA A 5 -13.53 -5.76 7.77
CA ALA A 5 -13.66 -4.38 7.29
C ALA A 5 -12.30 -3.79 6.85
N ILE A 6 -11.21 -4.14 7.57
CA ILE A 6 -9.84 -3.74 7.19
C ILE A 6 -9.48 -4.37 5.84
N LEU A 7 -9.72 -5.68 5.68
CA LEU A 7 -9.49 -6.39 4.42
C LEU A 7 -10.32 -5.79 3.28
N GLY A 8 -11.57 -5.41 3.54
CA GLY A 8 -12.41 -4.73 2.56
C GLY A 8 -11.82 -3.40 2.07
N LEU A 9 -11.24 -2.59 2.96
CA LEU A 9 -10.55 -1.36 2.57
C LEU A 9 -9.31 -1.63 1.71
N VAL A 10 -8.51 -2.64 2.09
CA VAL A 10 -7.31 -3.02 1.34
C VAL A 10 -7.67 -3.55 -0.05
N MET A 11 -8.71 -4.39 -0.17
CA MET A 11 -9.19 -4.87 -1.47
C MET A 11 -9.68 -3.73 -2.36
N ALA A 12 -10.48 -2.81 -1.81
CA ALA A 12 -10.96 -1.65 -2.56
C ALA A 12 -9.80 -0.76 -3.03
N GLU A 13 -8.74 -0.64 -2.23
CA GLU A 13 -7.55 0.09 -2.59
C GLU A 13 -6.72 -0.62 -3.67
N ILE A 14 -6.56 -1.94 -3.60
CA ILE A 14 -5.92 -2.72 -4.67
C ILE A 14 -6.64 -2.49 -6.00
N ASP A 15 -7.97 -2.60 -6.01
CA ASP A 15 -8.79 -2.37 -7.21
C ASP A 15 -8.62 -0.95 -7.76
N ARG A 16 -8.52 0.06 -6.89
CA ARG A 16 -8.28 1.46 -7.27
C ARG A 16 -6.88 1.62 -7.86
N ALA A 17 -5.87 1.10 -7.19
CA ALA A 17 -4.47 1.24 -7.57
C ALA A 17 -4.15 0.49 -8.87
N GLU A 18 -4.78 -0.66 -9.14
CA GLU A 18 -4.65 -1.38 -10.42
C GLU A 18 -5.29 -0.62 -11.58
N LYS A 19 -6.39 0.10 -11.34
CA LYS A 19 -7.01 0.95 -12.38
C LYS A 19 -6.15 2.18 -12.70
N LEU A 20 -5.54 2.80 -11.69
CA LEU A 20 -4.69 3.98 -11.87
C LEU A 20 -3.30 3.64 -12.39
N HIS A 21 -2.74 2.52 -11.95
CA HIS A 21 -1.39 2.05 -12.26
C HIS A 21 -1.44 0.59 -12.73
N PRO A 22 -1.93 0.33 -13.96
CA PRO A 22 -2.17 -1.02 -14.46
C PRO A 22 -0.87 -1.79 -14.74
N VAL A 23 0.23 -1.09 -14.99
CA VAL A 23 1.53 -1.69 -15.27
C VAL A 23 2.35 -1.74 -14.00
N TRP A 24 2.79 -2.94 -13.61
CA TRP A 24 3.73 -3.13 -12.52
C TRP A 24 5.18 -3.19 -13.05
N PRO A 25 6.18 -2.64 -12.34
CA PRO A 25 7.57 -2.70 -12.78
C PRO A 25 8.10 -4.14 -12.93
N THR A 26 8.85 -4.39 -14.01
CA THR A 26 9.50 -5.68 -14.24
C THR A 26 10.81 -5.80 -13.45
N ASP A 27 11.53 -4.70 -13.26
CA ASP A 27 12.73 -4.64 -12.42
C ASP A 27 12.39 -4.84 -10.94
N LEU A 28 13.07 -5.77 -10.28
CA LEU A 28 12.76 -6.17 -8.90
C LEU A 28 12.95 -5.03 -7.90
N VAL A 29 13.99 -4.21 -8.07
CA VAL A 29 14.29 -3.10 -7.15
C VAL A 29 13.23 -2.03 -7.29
N LYS A 30 12.85 -1.67 -8.52
CA LYS A 30 11.74 -0.72 -8.78
C LYS A 30 10.40 -1.23 -8.26
N ALA A 31 10.13 -2.53 -8.41
CA ALA A 31 8.91 -3.14 -7.88
C ALA A 31 8.86 -3.12 -6.35
N ALA A 32 9.98 -3.43 -5.69
CA ALA A 32 10.09 -3.41 -4.22
C ALA A 32 10.10 -1.99 -3.64
N ALA A 33 10.51 -0.99 -4.43
CA ALA A 33 10.49 0.41 -4.03
C ALA A 33 9.08 0.94 -3.77
N ILE A 34 8.06 0.43 -4.48
CA ILE A 34 6.66 0.88 -4.32
C ILE A 34 6.15 0.66 -2.89
N PRO A 35 6.12 -0.58 -2.33
CA PRO A 35 5.68 -0.75 -0.95
C PRO A 35 6.61 -0.08 0.08
N ALA A 36 7.89 0.13 -0.25
CA ALA A 36 8.80 0.86 0.63
C ALA A 36 8.47 2.37 0.68
N GLU A 37 8.06 2.97 -0.43
CA GLU A 37 7.60 4.35 -0.51
C GLU A 37 6.35 4.57 0.33
N GLU A 38 5.34 3.72 0.18
CA GLU A 38 4.09 3.77 0.97
C GLU A 38 4.35 3.63 2.48
N ALA A 39 5.25 2.72 2.87
CA ALA A 39 5.64 2.56 4.26
C ALA A 39 6.35 3.83 4.82
N GLY A 40 7.09 4.54 3.97
CA GLY A 40 7.68 5.83 4.29
C GLY A 40 6.63 6.93 4.47
N GLU A 41 5.59 6.96 3.62
CA GLU A 41 4.47 7.88 3.75
C GLU A 41 3.65 7.62 5.03
N LEU A 42 3.45 6.35 5.38
CA LEU A 42 2.85 5.95 6.65
C LEU A 42 3.64 6.48 7.85
N LEU A 43 4.96 6.31 7.85
CA LEU A 43 5.81 6.82 8.92
C LEU A 43 5.73 8.35 9.02
N LYS A 44 5.74 9.04 7.88
CA LYS A 44 5.57 10.50 7.82
C LYS A 44 4.22 10.93 8.38
N ALA A 45 3.11 10.28 8.00
CA ALA A 45 1.78 10.58 8.50
C ALA A 45 1.67 10.38 10.02
N ALA A 46 2.31 9.33 10.56
CA ALA A 46 2.37 9.09 12.00
C ALA A 46 3.18 10.18 12.75
N ASN A 47 4.31 10.62 12.19
CA ASN A 47 5.10 11.71 12.74
C ASN A 47 4.33 13.04 12.71
N ASP A 48 3.70 13.36 11.58
CA ASP A 48 2.86 14.56 11.42
C ASP A 48 1.71 14.59 12.44
N HIS A 49 1.10 13.43 12.74
CA HIS A 49 0.08 13.34 13.78
C HIS A 49 0.63 13.69 15.17
N GLY A 50 1.81 13.17 15.52
CA GLY A 50 2.48 13.46 16.79
C GLY A 50 2.84 14.94 16.96
N GLU A 51 3.27 15.60 15.90
CA GLU A 51 3.70 17.01 15.92
C GLU A 51 2.53 18.00 15.83
N LYS A 52 1.56 17.74 14.94
CA LYS A 52 0.50 18.70 14.56
C LYS A 52 -0.87 18.36 15.14
N ARG A 53 -1.02 17.25 15.88
CA ARG A 53 -2.32 16.75 16.40
C ARG A 53 -3.40 16.65 15.32
N THR A 54 -3.02 16.18 14.12
CA THR A 54 -3.95 15.95 13.01
C THR A 54 -4.89 14.77 13.32
N THR A 55 -5.84 14.46 12.44
CA THR A 55 -6.68 13.27 12.61
C THR A 55 -5.88 11.99 12.36
N TYR A 56 -6.38 10.83 12.79
CA TYR A 56 -5.80 9.53 12.44
C TYR A 56 -6.07 9.11 10.98
N GLN A 57 -6.88 9.87 10.24
CA GLN A 57 -7.31 9.50 8.90
C GLN A 57 -6.15 9.35 7.89
N PRO A 58 -5.13 10.24 7.87
CA PRO A 58 -3.96 10.06 7.00
C PRO A 58 -3.19 8.79 7.35
N VAL A 59 -2.97 8.51 8.64
CA VAL A 59 -2.28 7.29 9.09
C VAL A 59 -3.03 6.03 8.65
N ILE A 60 -4.35 6.02 8.76
CA ILE A 60 -5.19 4.91 8.30
C ILE A 60 -5.09 4.75 6.78
N THR A 61 -5.08 5.86 6.04
CA THR A 61 -5.00 5.86 4.58
C THR A 61 -3.67 5.27 4.10
N GLU A 62 -2.55 5.76 4.63
CA GLU A 62 -1.23 5.24 4.24
C GLU A 62 -0.99 3.81 4.72
N ALA A 63 -1.59 3.39 5.83
CA ALA A 63 -1.55 1.98 6.24
C ALA A 63 -2.27 1.08 5.25
N VAL A 64 -3.40 1.54 4.69
CA VAL A 64 -4.14 0.81 3.64
C VAL A 64 -3.34 0.79 2.34
N HIS A 65 -2.74 1.91 1.92
CA HIS A 65 -1.87 1.96 0.74
C HIS A 65 -0.65 1.04 0.86
N THR A 66 0.00 1.04 2.03
CA THR A 66 1.14 0.14 2.34
C THR A 66 0.75 -1.32 2.23
N ALA A 67 -0.40 -1.71 2.80
CA ALA A 67 -0.90 -3.08 2.71
C ALA A 67 -1.24 -3.46 1.26
N ALA A 68 -1.92 -2.57 0.53
CA ALA A 68 -2.31 -2.81 -0.86
C ALA A 68 -1.08 -2.97 -1.77
N SER A 69 -0.08 -2.10 -1.64
CA SER A 69 1.16 -2.17 -2.43
C SER A 69 1.97 -3.43 -2.13
N ALA A 70 2.06 -3.86 -0.86
CA ALA A 70 2.73 -5.11 -0.50
C ALA A 70 2.04 -6.35 -1.09
N ILE A 71 0.69 -6.39 -1.07
CA ILE A 71 -0.08 -7.48 -1.69
C ILE A 71 0.10 -7.47 -3.21
N ARG A 72 0.06 -6.30 -3.87
CA ARG A 72 0.31 -6.19 -5.31
C ARG A 72 1.73 -6.63 -5.67
N PHE A 73 2.72 -6.30 -4.86
CA PHE A 73 4.10 -6.79 -5.04
C PHE A 73 4.15 -8.32 -5.02
N LEU A 74 3.53 -8.96 -4.01
CA LEU A 74 3.46 -10.43 -3.92
C LEU A 74 2.73 -11.06 -5.12
N LYS A 75 1.58 -10.49 -5.52
CA LYS A 75 0.82 -10.95 -6.70
C LYS A 75 1.69 -10.97 -7.95
N ASN A 76 2.41 -9.88 -8.23
CA ASN A 76 3.25 -9.76 -9.42
C ASN A 76 4.53 -10.62 -9.34
N LEU A 77 5.03 -10.92 -8.13
CA LEU A 77 6.12 -11.88 -7.96
C LEU A 77 5.66 -13.31 -8.23
N GLU A 78 4.48 -13.68 -7.74
CA GLU A 78 3.90 -15.01 -7.94
C GLU A 78 3.57 -15.26 -9.41
N GLU A 79 3.06 -14.26 -10.13
CA GLU A 79 2.85 -14.34 -11.58
C GLU A 79 4.17 -14.65 -12.32
N LYS A 80 5.27 -13.97 -11.98
CA LYS A 80 6.59 -14.24 -12.58
C LYS A 80 7.19 -15.59 -12.22
N ASN A 81 6.92 -16.12 -11.02
CA ASN A 81 7.41 -17.45 -10.63
C ASN A 81 6.73 -18.59 -11.40
N ASN A 82 5.54 -18.34 -11.94
CA ASN A 82 4.74 -19.31 -12.69
C ASN A 82 4.95 -19.21 -14.23
N GLU A 83 5.82 -18.31 -14.70
CA GLU A 83 6.30 -18.18 -16.08
C GLU A 83 7.54 -19.06 -16.35
#